data_AF-A0A5C5XDI2-F1
#
_entry.id   AF-A0A5C5XDI2-F1
#
_cell.length_a   1.000
_cell.length_b   1.000
_cell.length_c   1.000
_cell.angle_alpha   90.00
_cell.angle_beta   90.00
_cell.angle_gamma   90.00
#
_symmetry.space_group_name_H-M   'P 1'
#
loop_
_entity.id
_entity.type
_entity.pdbx_description
1 polymer ?
#
loop_
_entity_poly.entity_id
_entity_poly.type
_entity_poly.pdbx_seq_one_letter_code
_entity_poly.pdbx_strand_id
1 'polypeptide(L)'
;MKTTQKSPAPLESGRKNKAANLGTHPLLWGSIACVLFYLALPYTPFQQELLTRYCCSHPLEYITIGLFFFGMSTLIFRWRELHLETESVKSARCILQEVEQDKATGYDLAISILEKIRGLGDKVSGSIAGQRLLEAANYFRKTNSSEHLESHLRHCADLELDRSQQRLGLVNTISWAIPIVGFLGTVMGITIAIANVSPEQLDQSLSEVTSGLGVAFDTTALSLSLSLVLVFATFRIRSRQEELLNEIEAGVDQPLTILFHAGSTNNMVDDQLVISQQLMEASERIVTEATAAWRDTLNQLQGRLLLTLESEQQSFLGMIEQGFSSSLESQQNYLSAVRSRESERTNELLSHLETTLTDWNFTLSEVSGGLRSQIEEQRSQTILLHNMVEKQQTLTTLQQKLDESIDAHRITETLDQTLNSLTAAIQLLNARVNSSSRAA
;
A
#
# COMPACT_ATOMS: atom_id res chain seq x y z
N MET A 1 -77.27 -28.60 -6.73
CA MET A 1 -77.10 -27.21 -6.26
C MET A 1 -75.64 -27.02 -5.87
N LYS A 2 -74.88 -26.28 -6.66
CA LYS A 2 -73.46 -25.97 -6.40
C LYS A 2 -73.40 -24.66 -5.61
N THR A 3 -72.96 -24.71 -4.37
CA THR A 3 -72.63 -23.53 -3.56
C THR A 3 -71.21 -23.09 -3.88
N THR A 4 -71.09 -22.04 -4.69
CA THR A 4 -69.84 -21.36 -5.03
C THR A 4 -69.24 -20.69 -3.79
N GLN A 5 -68.16 -21.29 -3.29
CA GLN A 5 -67.28 -20.73 -2.27
C GLN A 5 -66.44 -19.62 -2.92
N LYS A 6 -66.73 -18.36 -2.57
CA LYS A 6 -66.03 -17.18 -3.08
C LYS A 6 -64.70 -17.04 -2.32
N SER A 7 -63.63 -17.48 -2.95
CA SER A 7 -62.24 -17.28 -2.49
C SER A 7 -61.94 -15.78 -2.34
N PRO A 8 -61.38 -15.29 -1.22
CA PRO A 8 -60.92 -13.92 -1.13
C PRO A 8 -59.65 -13.74 -1.97
N ALA A 9 -59.69 -12.75 -2.88
CA ALA A 9 -58.62 -12.43 -3.80
C ALA A 9 -57.28 -12.18 -3.07
N PRO A 10 -56.12 -12.51 -3.70
CA PRO A 10 -54.83 -12.10 -3.19
C PRO A 10 -54.70 -10.58 -3.23
N LEU A 11 -54.14 -10.00 -2.17
CA LEU A 11 -53.77 -8.60 -2.05
C LEU A 11 -52.60 -8.30 -3.02
N GLU A 12 -52.90 -8.23 -4.32
CA GLU A 12 -52.05 -7.53 -5.27
C GLU A 12 -52.47 -6.07 -5.39
N SER A 13 -51.45 -5.23 -5.56
CA SER A 13 -51.53 -3.88 -6.10
C SER A 13 -51.98 -2.75 -5.17
N GLY A 14 -50.99 -2.17 -4.49
CA GLY A 14 -50.98 -0.78 -4.04
C GLY A 14 -49.73 0.01 -4.42
N ARG A 15 -48.97 -0.44 -5.44
CA ARG A 15 -47.84 0.28 -6.05
C ARG A 15 -48.38 1.47 -6.88
N LYS A 16 -49.06 2.41 -6.23
CA LYS A 16 -49.58 3.65 -6.83
C LYS A 16 -49.37 4.83 -5.87
N ASN A 17 -48.11 5.17 -5.61
CA ASN A 17 -47.73 6.46 -5.01
C ASN A 17 -46.41 6.99 -5.58
N LYS A 18 -46.10 6.69 -6.85
CA LYS A 18 -44.93 7.27 -7.53
C LYS A 18 -45.22 8.58 -8.27
N ALA A 19 -46.49 8.92 -8.52
CA ALA A 19 -46.86 10.10 -9.32
C ALA A 19 -47.42 11.29 -8.51
N ALA A 20 -47.75 11.13 -7.23
CA ALA A 20 -48.29 12.21 -6.40
C ALA A 20 -47.24 13.02 -5.61
N ASN A 21 -45.97 12.63 -5.65
CA ASN A 21 -44.92 13.13 -4.75
C ASN A 21 -43.76 13.84 -5.46
N LEU A 22 -43.99 14.41 -6.65
CA LEU A 22 -42.96 15.20 -7.33
C LEU A 22 -42.53 16.42 -6.48
N GLY A 23 -43.44 16.95 -5.64
CA GLY A 23 -43.17 18.03 -4.68
C GLY A 23 -42.54 17.61 -3.35
N THR A 24 -42.33 16.32 -3.09
CA THR A 24 -41.79 15.81 -1.81
C THR A 24 -40.51 15.00 -1.99
N HIS A 25 -39.83 15.09 -3.14
CA HIS A 25 -38.51 14.51 -3.26
C HIS A 25 -37.51 15.33 -2.44
N PRO A 26 -36.86 14.74 -1.41
CA PRO A 26 -35.97 15.48 -0.53
C PRO A 26 -34.79 16.12 -1.26
N LEU A 27 -34.38 15.53 -2.39
CA LEU A 27 -33.30 16.06 -3.23
C LEU A 27 -33.67 17.40 -3.88
N LEU A 28 -34.90 17.57 -4.35
CA LEU A 28 -35.36 18.84 -4.94
C LEU A 28 -35.36 19.95 -3.88
N TRP A 29 -35.85 19.66 -2.68
CA TRP A 29 -35.79 20.58 -1.55
C TRP A 29 -34.36 20.89 -1.12
N GLY A 30 -33.45 19.92 -1.22
CA GLY A 30 -32.02 20.15 -1.01
C GLY A 30 -31.42 21.09 -2.06
N SER A 31 -31.78 20.97 -3.33
CA SER A 31 -31.33 21.88 -4.40
C SER A 31 -31.88 23.28 -4.20
N ILE A 32 -33.16 23.41 -3.86
CA ILE A 32 -33.79 24.70 -3.56
C ILE A 32 -33.12 25.34 -2.34
N ALA A 33 -32.87 24.58 -1.27
CA ALA A 33 -32.18 25.08 -0.07
C ALA A 33 -30.76 25.56 -0.38
N CYS A 34 -30.01 24.84 -1.23
CA CYS A 34 -28.69 25.25 -1.68
C CYS A 34 -28.74 26.56 -2.48
N VAL A 35 -29.67 26.70 -3.42
CA VAL A 35 -29.85 27.94 -4.20
C VAL A 35 -30.26 29.10 -3.30
N LEU A 36 -31.19 28.87 -2.37
CA LEU A 36 -31.59 29.88 -1.37
C LEU A 36 -30.44 30.30 -0.47
N PHE A 37 -29.57 29.36 -0.07
CA PHE A 37 -28.38 29.66 0.73
C PHE A 37 -27.44 30.63 0.00
N TYR A 38 -27.11 30.37 -1.27
CA TYR A 38 -26.26 31.27 -2.06
C TYR A 38 -26.95 32.61 -2.38
N LEU A 39 -28.27 32.63 -2.57
CA LEU A 39 -29.03 33.88 -2.74
C LEU A 39 -29.09 34.72 -1.45
N ALA A 40 -29.11 34.08 -0.28
CA ALA A 40 -29.15 34.75 1.02
C ALA A 40 -27.76 35.22 1.49
N LEU A 41 -26.69 34.58 1.04
CA LEU A 41 -25.30 34.90 1.37
C LEU A 41 -24.92 36.40 1.24
N PRO A 42 -25.32 37.15 0.20
CA PRO A 42 -25.05 38.59 0.14
C PRO A 42 -25.82 39.43 1.16
N TYR A 43 -26.89 38.91 1.76
CA TYR A 43 -27.76 39.65 2.69
C TYR A 43 -27.52 39.30 4.17
N THR A 44 -26.66 38.30 4.47
CA THR A 44 -26.40 37.89 5.86
C THR A 44 -25.52 38.91 6.59
N PRO A 45 -25.94 39.50 7.73
CA PRO A 45 -25.19 40.58 8.40
C PRO A 45 -23.98 40.09 9.23
N PHE A 46 -23.74 38.78 9.33
CA PHE A 46 -22.69 38.18 10.16
C PHE A 46 -21.56 37.60 9.30
N GLN A 47 -20.31 37.96 9.61
CA GLN A 47 -19.07 37.35 9.07
C GLN A 47 -19.10 37.09 7.54
N GLN A 48 -19.63 38.04 6.76
CA GLN A 48 -19.77 37.89 5.30
C GLN A 48 -18.47 37.50 4.63
N GLU A 49 -17.38 38.19 4.97
CA GLU A 49 -16.05 37.98 4.36
C GLU A 49 -15.52 36.55 4.59
N LEU A 50 -15.74 35.99 5.79
CA LEU A 50 -15.38 34.60 6.09
C LEU A 50 -16.30 33.61 5.36
N LEU A 51 -17.62 33.83 5.34
CA LEU A 51 -18.54 32.94 4.64
C LEU A 51 -18.29 32.92 3.13
N THR A 52 -18.09 34.09 2.52
CA THR A 52 -17.73 34.18 1.09
C THR A 52 -16.40 33.50 0.81
N ARG A 53 -15.42 33.61 1.71
CA ARG A 53 -14.13 32.94 1.56
C ARG A 53 -14.26 31.42 1.62
N TYR A 54 -15.00 30.89 2.59
CA TYR A 54 -15.13 29.43 2.79
C TYR A 54 -16.15 28.75 1.86
N CYS A 55 -17.09 29.50 1.28
CA CYS A 55 -18.16 28.92 0.47
C CYS A 55 -18.05 29.22 -1.03
N CYS A 56 -17.27 30.23 -1.43
CA CYS A 56 -17.25 30.72 -2.81
C CYS A 56 -15.88 30.75 -3.46
N SER A 57 -14.81 30.32 -2.78
CA SER A 57 -13.44 30.45 -3.28
C SER A 57 -13.08 29.41 -4.35
N HIS A 58 -13.63 28.19 -4.24
CA HIS A 58 -13.27 27.09 -5.13
C HIS A 58 -14.50 26.24 -5.55
N PRO A 59 -14.57 25.72 -6.79
CA PRO A 59 -15.67 24.86 -7.25
C PRO A 59 -15.99 23.68 -6.33
N LEU A 60 -14.99 23.14 -5.64
CA LEU A 60 -15.17 22.03 -4.70
C LEU A 60 -16.02 22.42 -3.47
N GLU A 61 -15.96 23.67 -3.02
CA GLU A 61 -16.78 24.17 -1.91
C GLU A 61 -18.27 24.18 -2.28
N TYR A 62 -18.58 24.56 -3.53
CA TYR A 62 -19.96 24.50 -4.03
C TYR A 62 -20.50 23.07 -4.04
N ILE A 63 -19.65 22.10 -4.41
CA ILE A 63 -20.02 20.68 -4.42
C ILE A 63 -20.23 20.17 -2.98
N THR A 64 -19.33 20.47 -2.04
CA THR A 64 -19.47 20.02 -0.64
C THR A 64 -20.71 20.62 0.02
N ILE A 65 -20.99 21.90 -0.20
CA ILE A 65 -22.18 22.58 0.33
C ILE A 65 -23.45 22.00 -0.30
N GLY A 66 -23.45 21.76 -1.61
CA GLY A 66 -24.58 21.12 -2.31
C GLY A 66 -24.89 19.72 -1.75
N LEU A 67 -23.86 18.89 -1.60
CA LEU A 67 -23.97 17.57 -0.96
C LEU A 67 -24.49 17.68 0.48
N PHE A 68 -24.00 18.66 1.24
CA PHE A 68 -24.46 18.91 2.60
C PHE A 68 -25.96 19.22 2.67
N PHE A 69 -26.46 20.14 1.84
CA PHE A 69 -27.89 20.47 1.80
C PHE A 69 -28.76 19.30 1.32
N PHE A 70 -28.27 18.46 0.41
CA PHE A 70 -28.97 17.25 0.01
C PHE A 70 -29.10 16.27 1.18
N GLY A 71 -28.00 16.01 1.89
CA GLY A 71 -28.00 15.17 3.09
C GLY A 71 -28.93 15.76 4.18
N MET A 72 -28.78 17.04 4.49
CA MET A 72 -29.59 17.69 5.53
C MET A 72 -31.08 17.69 5.19
N SER A 73 -31.45 17.96 3.94
CA SER A 73 -32.85 17.89 3.49
C SER A 73 -33.43 16.49 3.68
N THR A 74 -32.72 15.45 3.24
CA THR A 74 -33.18 14.06 3.44
C THR A 74 -33.36 13.72 4.91
N LEU A 75 -32.47 14.16 5.79
CA LEU A 75 -32.58 13.98 7.24
C LEU A 75 -33.78 14.72 7.81
N ILE A 76 -34.05 15.97 7.42
CA ILE A 76 -35.21 16.74 7.88
C ILE A 76 -36.52 16.05 7.49
N PHE A 77 -36.63 15.54 6.27
CA PHE A 77 -37.81 14.79 5.83
C PHE A 77 -37.99 13.52 6.66
N ARG A 78 -36.90 12.79 6.94
CA ARG A 78 -36.94 11.59 7.78
C ARG A 78 -37.34 11.92 9.22
N TRP A 79 -36.83 13.00 9.77
CA TRP A 79 -37.20 13.48 11.10
C TRP A 79 -38.71 13.76 11.19
N ARG A 80 -39.29 14.41 10.16
CA ARG A 80 -40.73 14.66 10.10
C ARG A 80 -41.55 13.37 9.95
N GLU A 81 -41.10 12.43 9.12
CA GLU A 81 -41.75 11.13 8.95
C GLU A 81 -41.79 10.36 10.28
N LEU A 82 -40.68 10.34 11.03
CA LEU A 82 -40.62 9.70 12.35
C LEU A 82 -41.56 10.34 13.37
N HIS A 83 -41.64 11.67 13.39
CA HIS A 83 -42.60 12.36 14.26
C HIS A 83 -44.05 12.02 13.92
N LEU A 84 -44.39 11.92 12.64
CA LEU A 84 -45.74 11.50 12.21
C LEU A 84 -46.00 10.04 12.59
N GLU A 85 -44.99 9.17 12.51
CA GLU A 85 -45.09 7.79 12.94
C GLU A 85 -45.34 7.68 14.45
N THR A 86 -44.68 8.48 15.29
CA THR A 86 -44.93 8.51 16.74
C THR A 86 -46.40 8.82 17.07
N GLU A 87 -47.02 9.78 16.35
CA GLU A 87 -48.46 10.08 16.52
C GLU A 87 -49.35 8.92 16.03
N SER A 88 -48.92 8.19 15.00
CA SER A 88 -49.61 6.99 14.53
C SER A 88 -49.54 5.83 15.55
N VAL A 89 -48.43 5.70 16.31
CA VAL A 89 -48.30 4.71 17.38
C VAL A 89 -49.32 4.99 18.49
N LYS A 90 -49.49 6.25 18.89
CA LYS A 90 -50.52 6.64 19.87
C LYS A 90 -51.92 6.28 19.39
N SER A 91 -52.20 6.54 18.11
CA SER A 91 -53.48 6.20 17.48
C SER A 91 -53.71 4.68 17.47
N ALA A 92 -52.68 3.89 17.11
CA ALA A 92 -52.74 2.43 17.12
C ALA A 92 -52.99 1.86 18.53
N ARG A 93 -52.32 2.41 19.55
CA ARG A 93 -52.56 2.04 20.97
C ARG A 93 -54.01 2.31 21.39
N CYS A 94 -54.60 3.42 20.95
CA CYS A 94 -55.99 3.76 21.25
C CYS A 94 -56.98 2.73 20.68
N ILE A 95 -56.77 2.30 19.42
CA ILE A 95 -57.58 1.23 18.79
C ILE A 95 -57.47 -0.06 19.60
N LEU A 96 -56.26 -0.42 20.00
CA LEU A 96 -56.01 -1.65 20.73
C LEU A 96 -56.72 -1.65 22.09
N GLN A 97 -56.66 -0.52 22.81
CA GLN A 97 -57.36 -0.33 24.09
C GLN A 97 -58.89 -0.39 23.92
N GLU A 98 -59.44 0.14 22.83
CA GLU A 98 -60.87 0.05 22.54
C GLU A 98 -61.31 -1.38 22.20
N VAL A 99 -60.47 -2.15 21.49
CA VAL A 99 -60.73 -3.56 21.17
C VAL A 99 -60.62 -4.45 22.41
N GLU A 100 -59.67 -4.17 23.30
CA GLU A 100 -59.56 -4.85 24.61
C GLU A 100 -60.83 -4.68 25.45
N GLN A 101 -61.45 -3.49 25.42
CA GLN A 101 -62.71 -3.23 26.12
C GLN A 101 -63.91 -3.96 25.52
N ASP A 102 -63.91 -4.21 24.21
CA ASP A 102 -64.99 -4.90 23.49
C ASP A 102 -65.05 -6.41 23.81
N LYS A 103 -64.01 -6.95 24.48
CA LYS A 103 -63.87 -8.37 24.86
C LYS A 103 -64.13 -9.37 23.72
N ALA A 104 -63.97 -8.95 22.46
CA ALA A 104 -64.06 -9.84 21.32
C ALA A 104 -62.91 -10.87 21.39
N THR A 105 -63.19 -12.14 21.08
CA THR A 105 -62.19 -13.21 21.17
C THR A 105 -61.90 -13.83 19.81
N GLY A 106 -60.63 -14.16 19.60
CA GLY A 106 -60.16 -14.92 18.43
C GLY A 106 -60.43 -14.23 17.09
N TYR A 107 -61.23 -14.87 16.24
CA TYR A 107 -61.41 -14.46 14.84
C TYR A 107 -62.17 -13.14 14.69
N ASP A 108 -63.14 -12.88 15.56
CA ASP A 108 -63.93 -11.64 15.54
C ASP A 108 -63.08 -10.43 15.97
N LEU A 109 -62.11 -10.64 16.86
CA LEU A 109 -61.13 -9.62 17.24
C LEU A 109 -60.19 -9.27 16.07
N ALA A 110 -59.77 -10.25 15.28
CA ALA A 110 -58.98 -9.99 14.08
C ALA A 110 -59.77 -9.16 13.04
N ILE A 111 -61.07 -9.42 12.89
CA ILE A 111 -61.94 -8.66 11.96
C ILE A 111 -62.15 -7.24 12.47
N SER A 112 -62.44 -7.05 13.76
CA SER A 112 -62.69 -5.72 14.32
C SER A 112 -61.46 -4.80 14.22
N ILE A 113 -60.25 -5.34 14.42
CA ILE A 113 -58.99 -4.62 14.21
C ILE A 113 -58.85 -4.18 12.74
N LEU A 114 -59.11 -5.09 11.79
CA LEU A 114 -59.01 -4.79 10.36
C LEU A 114 -60.02 -3.71 9.93
N GLU A 115 -61.26 -3.76 10.44
CA GLU A 115 -62.29 -2.78 10.12
C GLU A 115 -61.97 -1.40 10.70
N LYS A 116 -61.54 -1.34 11.97
CA LYS A 116 -61.16 -0.08 12.63
C LYS A 116 -59.96 0.59 11.94
N ILE A 117 -58.95 -0.19 11.53
CA ILE A 117 -57.80 0.35 10.79
C ILE A 117 -58.20 0.89 9.41
N ARG A 118 -59.08 0.17 8.69
CA ARG A 118 -59.61 0.67 7.40
C ARG A 118 -60.42 1.95 7.57
N GLY A 119 -61.10 2.12 8.70
CA GLY A 119 -61.85 3.34 9.03
C GLY A 119 -60.97 4.58 9.28
N LEU A 120 -59.71 4.41 9.69
CA LEU A 120 -58.81 5.49 10.11
C LEU A 120 -57.98 6.13 8.98
N GLY A 121 -58.29 5.79 7.72
CA GLY A 121 -57.69 6.41 6.53
C GLY A 121 -56.25 5.95 6.22
N ASP A 122 -55.80 6.22 5.00
CA ASP A 122 -54.52 5.72 4.45
C ASP A 122 -53.28 6.12 5.27
N LYS A 123 -53.35 7.20 6.05
CA LYS A 123 -52.21 7.70 6.85
C LYS A 123 -51.83 6.78 8.01
N VAL A 124 -52.82 6.17 8.67
CA VAL A 124 -52.57 5.23 9.79
C VAL A 124 -52.35 3.83 9.23
N SER A 125 -53.11 3.42 8.21
CA SER A 125 -52.91 2.12 7.56
C SER A 125 -51.54 1.98 6.88
N GLY A 126 -50.96 3.09 6.43
CA GLY A 126 -49.64 3.12 5.81
C GLY A 126 -48.47 3.23 6.79
N SER A 127 -48.72 3.52 8.07
CA SER A 127 -47.65 3.63 9.07
C SER A 127 -47.12 2.27 9.52
N ILE A 128 -45.91 2.23 10.10
CA ILE A 128 -45.31 1.00 10.60
C ILE A 128 -46.25 0.34 11.63
N ALA A 129 -46.76 1.09 12.60
CA ALA A 129 -47.68 0.58 13.61
C ALA A 129 -49.01 0.05 13.03
N GLY A 130 -49.57 0.71 12.00
CA GLY A 130 -50.77 0.22 11.33
C GLY A 130 -50.50 -1.06 10.55
N GLN A 131 -49.38 -1.14 9.84
CA GLN A 131 -48.97 -2.36 9.13
C GLN A 131 -48.76 -3.54 10.09
N ARG A 132 -48.20 -3.31 11.28
CA ARG A 132 -48.07 -4.34 12.33
C ARG A 132 -49.39 -4.95 12.72
N LEU A 133 -50.38 -4.10 13.03
CA LEU A 133 -51.71 -4.55 13.40
C LEU A 133 -52.38 -5.32 12.25
N LEU A 134 -52.22 -4.86 11.02
CA LEU A 134 -52.74 -5.55 9.83
C LEU A 134 -52.06 -6.90 9.63
N GLU A 135 -50.75 -6.99 9.78
CA GLU A 135 -49.98 -8.24 9.64
C GLU A 135 -50.39 -9.25 10.70
N ALA A 136 -50.47 -8.84 11.96
CA ALA A 136 -50.94 -9.70 13.05
C ALA A 136 -52.36 -10.20 12.84
N ALA A 137 -53.29 -9.31 12.49
CA ALA A 137 -54.68 -9.68 12.25
C ALA A 137 -54.82 -10.61 11.04
N ASN A 138 -54.05 -10.39 9.97
CA ASN A 138 -54.02 -11.29 8.81
C ASN A 138 -53.35 -12.63 9.12
N TYR A 139 -52.31 -12.65 9.96
CA TYR A 139 -51.66 -13.87 10.43
C TYR A 139 -52.65 -14.73 11.21
N PHE A 140 -53.35 -14.13 12.18
CA PHE A 140 -54.37 -14.83 12.95
C PHE A 140 -55.53 -15.33 12.08
N ARG A 141 -55.99 -14.52 11.10
CA ARG A 141 -57.03 -14.93 10.14
C ARG A 141 -56.65 -16.15 9.29
N LYS A 142 -55.36 -16.35 9.03
CA LYS A 142 -54.86 -17.47 8.21
C LYS A 142 -54.59 -18.72 9.03
N THR A 143 -53.96 -18.56 10.20
CA THR A 143 -53.43 -19.68 10.98
C THR A 143 -54.37 -20.11 12.10
N ASN A 144 -55.30 -19.25 12.54
CA ASN A 144 -56.17 -19.46 13.71
C ASN A 144 -55.42 -19.85 15.01
N SER A 145 -54.11 -19.60 15.07
CA SER A 145 -53.25 -19.90 16.21
C SER A 145 -52.32 -18.72 16.49
N SER A 146 -52.07 -18.47 17.78
CA SER A 146 -51.17 -17.43 18.27
C SER A 146 -49.75 -17.92 18.55
N GLU A 147 -49.48 -19.23 18.43
CA GLU A 147 -48.25 -19.89 18.89
C GLU A 147 -46.95 -19.32 18.30
N HIS A 148 -47.00 -18.85 17.04
CA HIS A 148 -45.84 -18.25 16.36
C HIS A 148 -46.09 -16.79 15.95
N LEU A 149 -47.09 -16.13 16.54
CA LEU A 149 -47.38 -14.73 16.22
C LEU A 149 -46.24 -13.80 16.68
N GLU A 150 -45.69 -14.02 17.87
CA GLU A 150 -44.59 -13.20 18.41
C GLU A 150 -43.33 -13.31 17.54
N SER A 151 -42.96 -14.54 17.13
CA SER A 151 -41.81 -14.75 16.25
C SER A 151 -42.02 -14.16 14.86
N HIS A 152 -43.25 -14.22 14.33
CA HIS A 152 -43.59 -13.57 13.06
C HIS A 152 -43.48 -12.05 13.15
N LEU A 153 -44.03 -11.44 14.21
CA LEU A 153 -43.94 -9.99 14.43
C LEU A 153 -42.49 -9.56 14.62
N ARG A 154 -41.68 -10.30 15.38
CA ARG A 154 -40.25 -10.02 15.53
C ARG A 154 -39.50 -10.11 14.20
N HIS A 155 -39.81 -11.09 13.34
CA HIS A 155 -39.22 -11.16 12.00
C HIS A 155 -39.58 -9.95 11.14
N CYS A 156 -40.85 -9.52 11.16
CA CYS A 156 -41.24 -8.27 10.51
C CYS A 156 -40.50 -7.07 11.14
N ALA A 157 -40.25 -7.10 12.47
CA ALA A 157 -39.32 -6.27 13.28
C ALA A 157 -38.07 -5.90 12.50
N ASP A 158 -37.29 -6.95 12.30
CA ASP A 158 -35.97 -6.94 11.71
C ASP A 158 -36.02 -6.47 10.24
N LEU A 159 -37.02 -6.92 9.46
CA LEU A 159 -37.18 -6.49 8.07
C LEU A 159 -37.43 -4.98 7.93
N GLU A 160 -38.20 -4.37 8.84
CA GLU A 160 -38.43 -2.92 8.82
C GLU A 160 -37.20 -2.14 9.25
N LEU A 161 -36.42 -2.66 10.21
CA LEU A 161 -35.14 -2.08 10.61
C LEU A 161 -34.16 -2.07 9.41
N ASP A 162 -34.04 -3.17 8.69
CA ASP A 162 -33.21 -3.27 7.48
C ASP A 162 -33.67 -2.29 6.39
N ARG A 163 -34.98 -2.21 6.13
CA ARG A 163 -35.56 -1.25 5.19
C ARG A 163 -35.24 0.19 5.61
N SER A 164 -35.33 0.50 6.89
CA SER A 164 -35.01 1.83 7.43
C SER A 164 -33.54 2.19 7.21
N GLN A 165 -32.62 1.25 7.47
CA GLN A 165 -31.19 1.43 7.21
C GLN A 165 -30.91 1.71 5.73
N GLN A 166 -31.55 0.97 4.82
CA GLN A 166 -31.43 1.19 3.38
C GLN A 166 -31.91 2.59 2.96
N ARG A 167 -32.96 3.13 3.58
CA ARG A 167 -33.46 4.50 3.31
C ARG A 167 -32.45 5.59 3.69
N LEU A 168 -31.57 5.34 4.67
CA LEU A 168 -30.47 6.23 5.04
C LEU A 168 -29.20 5.99 4.20
N GLY A 169 -29.19 5.01 3.31
CA GLY A 169 -28.03 4.65 2.49
C GLY A 169 -27.44 5.84 1.73
N LEU A 170 -28.30 6.63 1.07
CA LEU A 170 -27.87 7.82 0.33
C LEU A 170 -27.18 8.86 1.24
N VAL A 171 -27.71 9.08 2.45
CA VAL A 171 -27.13 10.03 3.41
C VAL A 171 -25.78 9.55 3.92
N ASN A 172 -25.66 8.25 4.17
CA ASN A 172 -24.39 7.64 4.55
C ASN A 172 -23.34 7.81 3.44
N THR A 173 -23.72 7.57 2.18
CA THR A 173 -22.84 7.78 1.02
C THR A 173 -22.40 9.23 0.91
N ILE A 174 -23.33 10.19 1.06
CA ILE A 174 -23.00 11.63 1.06
C ILE A 174 -22.04 11.97 2.21
N SER A 175 -22.31 11.46 3.42
CA SER A 175 -21.48 11.72 4.59
C SER A 175 -20.06 11.18 4.44
N TRP A 176 -19.88 10.09 3.67
CA TRP A 176 -18.55 9.56 3.33
C TRP A 176 -17.89 10.34 2.18
N ALA A 177 -18.67 10.84 1.23
CA ALA A 177 -18.17 11.59 0.08
C ALA A 177 -17.62 12.97 0.47
N ILE A 178 -18.25 13.67 1.41
CA ILE A 178 -17.85 15.04 1.78
C ILE A 178 -16.38 15.14 2.23
N PRO A 179 -15.87 14.30 3.16
CA PRO A 179 -14.45 14.31 3.53
C PRO A 179 -13.51 13.98 2.36
N ILE A 180 -13.91 13.09 1.46
CA ILE A 180 -13.10 12.73 0.27
C ILE A 180 -12.98 13.93 -0.67
N VAL A 181 -14.07 14.68 -0.87
CA VAL A 181 -14.04 15.94 -1.65
C VAL A 181 -13.19 17.00 -0.96
N GLY A 182 -13.21 17.06 0.37
CA GLY A 182 -12.31 17.91 1.16
C GLY A 182 -10.84 17.58 0.97
N PHE A 183 -10.49 16.29 1.04
CA PHE A 183 -9.14 15.81 0.76
C PHE A 183 -8.72 16.15 -0.68
N LEU A 184 -9.59 15.97 -1.67
CA LEU A 184 -9.35 16.40 -3.05
C LEU A 184 -9.06 17.91 -3.14
N GLY A 185 -9.72 18.73 -2.31
CA GLY A 185 -9.43 20.16 -2.15
C GLY A 185 -7.99 20.43 -1.71
N THR A 186 -7.45 19.66 -0.75
CA THR A 186 -6.04 19.81 -0.36
C THR A 186 -5.08 19.49 -1.49
N VAL A 187 -5.30 18.37 -2.19
CA VAL A 187 -4.44 17.91 -3.27
C VAL A 187 -4.41 18.94 -4.39
N MET A 188 -5.57 19.50 -4.75
CA MET A 188 -5.66 20.55 -5.76
C MET A 188 -4.98 21.85 -5.30
N GLY A 189 -5.25 22.32 -4.08
CA GLY A 189 -4.67 23.57 -3.58
C GLY A 189 -3.15 23.52 -3.42
N ILE A 190 -2.59 22.38 -2.97
CA ILE A 190 -1.14 22.16 -2.89
C ILE A 190 -0.54 22.07 -4.30
N THR A 191 -1.21 21.41 -5.23
CA THR A 191 -0.73 21.29 -6.62
C THR A 191 -0.64 22.66 -7.30
N ILE A 192 -1.66 23.51 -7.12
CA ILE A 192 -1.66 24.90 -7.63
C ILE A 192 -0.54 25.70 -6.95
N ALA A 193 -0.38 25.56 -5.63
CA ALA A 193 0.68 26.25 -4.90
C ALA A 193 2.08 25.89 -5.42
N ILE A 194 2.35 24.61 -5.71
CA ILE A 194 3.64 24.15 -6.24
C ILE A 194 3.84 24.57 -7.71
N ALA A 195 2.79 24.50 -8.54
CA ALA A 195 2.87 24.84 -9.97
C ALA A 195 3.25 26.31 -10.22
N ASN A 196 2.93 27.20 -9.28
CA ASN A 196 3.19 28.64 -9.38
C ASN A 196 4.54 29.08 -8.78
N VAL A 197 5.39 28.13 -8.34
CA VAL A 197 6.73 28.46 -7.84
C VAL A 197 7.67 28.72 -9.01
N SER A 198 7.87 29.98 -9.36
CA SER A 198 8.86 30.39 -10.37
C SER A 198 10.10 30.99 -9.69
N PRO A 199 11.30 30.42 -9.86
CA PRO A 199 12.52 30.87 -9.16
C PRO A 199 12.96 32.30 -9.53
N GLU A 200 12.41 32.86 -10.62
CA GLU A 200 12.75 34.20 -11.13
C GLU A 200 11.91 35.32 -10.49
N GLN A 201 10.82 35.00 -9.79
CA GLN A 201 9.88 35.96 -9.20
C GLN A 201 9.44 35.50 -7.80
N LEU A 202 10.40 35.33 -6.88
CA LEU A 202 10.16 34.79 -5.54
C LEU A 202 9.07 35.55 -4.76
N ASP A 203 9.07 36.89 -4.79
CA ASP A 203 8.10 37.69 -4.03
C ASP A 203 6.65 37.52 -4.52
N GLN A 204 6.43 37.39 -5.84
CA GLN A 204 5.10 37.09 -6.40
C GLN A 204 4.72 35.62 -6.18
N SER A 205 5.68 34.71 -6.34
CA SER A 205 5.48 33.27 -6.13
C SER A 205 5.06 32.96 -4.68
N LEU A 206 5.59 33.67 -3.69
CA LEU A 206 5.22 33.47 -2.27
C LEU A 206 3.75 33.81 -1.98
N SER A 207 3.22 34.88 -2.59
CA SER A 207 1.81 35.25 -2.43
C SER A 207 0.88 34.21 -3.06
N GLU A 208 1.22 33.71 -4.25
CA GLU A 208 0.44 32.69 -4.95
C GLU A 208 0.46 31.34 -4.23
N VAL A 209 1.63 30.93 -3.73
CA VAL A 209 1.78 29.73 -2.89
C VAL A 209 0.93 29.83 -1.63
N THR A 210 0.96 30.97 -0.94
CA THR A 210 0.19 31.19 0.29
C THR A 210 -1.31 31.15 0.02
N SER A 211 -1.75 31.70 -1.12
CA SER A 211 -3.15 31.62 -1.55
C SER A 211 -3.59 30.18 -1.85
N GLY A 212 -2.79 29.42 -2.61
CA GLY A 212 -3.10 28.02 -2.93
C GLY A 212 -3.17 27.12 -1.69
N LEU A 213 -2.26 27.34 -0.73
CA LEU A 213 -2.27 26.65 0.56
C LEU A 213 -3.48 27.04 1.42
N GLY A 214 -3.88 28.32 1.38
CA GLY A 214 -5.11 28.81 2.04
C GLY A 214 -6.36 28.06 1.55
N VAL A 215 -6.52 27.91 0.23
CA VAL A 215 -7.64 27.16 -0.36
C VAL A 215 -7.60 25.68 0.03
N ALA A 216 -6.41 25.06 0.06
CA ALA A 216 -6.24 23.67 0.49
C ALA A 216 -6.75 23.43 1.93
N PHE A 217 -6.38 24.32 2.86
CA PHE A 217 -6.83 24.20 4.25
C PHE A 217 -8.30 24.57 4.43
N ASP A 218 -8.77 25.62 3.75
CA ASP A 218 -10.14 26.11 3.89
C ASP A 218 -11.17 25.06 3.41
N THR A 219 -10.91 24.44 2.25
CA THR A 219 -11.76 23.36 1.70
C THR A 219 -11.85 22.14 2.63
N THR A 220 -10.76 21.81 3.32
CA THR A 220 -10.73 20.68 4.26
C THR A 220 -11.49 20.98 5.53
N ALA A 221 -11.22 22.14 6.14
CA ALA A 221 -11.89 22.58 7.35
C ALA A 221 -13.42 22.65 7.14
N LEU A 222 -13.85 23.20 5.99
CA LEU A 222 -15.25 23.23 5.60
C LEU A 222 -15.82 21.80 5.46
N SER A 223 -15.16 20.91 4.72
CA SER A 223 -15.68 19.55 4.50
C SER A 223 -15.84 18.76 5.80
N LEU A 224 -14.86 18.82 6.71
CA LEU A 224 -14.88 18.07 7.95
C LEU A 224 -15.95 18.62 8.91
N SER A 225 -16.09 19.95 8.98
CA SER A 225 -17.13 20.57 9.82
C SER A 225 -18.54 20.21 9.34
N LEU A 226 -18.81 20.30 8.04
CA LEU A 226 -20.10 19.90 7.46
C LEU A 226 -20.37 18.39 7.61
N SER A 227 -19.35 17.56 7.41
CA SER A 227 -19.44 16.11 7.59
C SER A 227 -19.77 15.75 9.04
N LEU A 228 -19.15 16.42 10.01
CA LEU A 228 -19.41 16.16 11.43
C LEU A 228 -20.88 16.45 11.79
N VAL A 229 -21.43 17.54 11.28
CA VAL A 229 -22.85 17.90 11.48
C VAL A 229 -23.77 16.83 10.89
N LEU A 230 -23.50 16.36 9.68
CA LEU A 230 -24.28 15.30 9.02
C LEU A 230 -24.22 13.97 9.77
N VAL A 231 -23.04 13.55 10.22
CA VAL A 231 -22.86 12.31 10.98
C VAL A 231 -23.63 12.38 12.29
N PHE A 232 -23.56 13.51 13.01
CA PHE A 232 -24.31 13.69 14.26
C PHE A 232 -25.82 13.72 14.03
N ALA A 233 -26.28 14.41 12.99
CA ALA A 233 -27.70 14.43 12.63
C ALA A 233 -28.21 13.04 12.25
N THR A 234 -27.43 12.28 11.47
CA THR A 234 -27.74 10.89 11.12
C THR A 234 -27.82 10.00 12.36
N PHE A 235 -26.88 10.15 13.29
CA PHE A 235 -26.90 9.43 14.56
C PHE A 235 -28.19 9.70 15.34
N ARG A 236 -28.60 10.97 15.47
CA ARG A 236 -29.85 11.34 16.17
C ARG A 236 -31.09 10.71 15.54
N ILE A 237 -31.15 10.64 14.21
CA ILE A 237 -32.27 9.99 13.51
C ILE A 237 -32.29 8.48 13.79
N ARG A 238 -31.13 7.81 13.73
CA ARG A 238 -31.03 6.37 14.02
C ARG A 238 -31.47 6.05 15.44
N SER A 239 -30.99 6.81 16.44
CA SER A 239 -31.41 6.62 17.82
C SER A 239 -32.92 6.79 17.99
N ARG A 240 -33.52 7.81 17.35
CA ARG A 240 -34.97 8.02 17.43
C ARG A 240 -35.78 6.95 16.69
N GLN A 241 -35.22 6.35 15.65
CA GLN A 241 -35.80 5.19 14.94
C GLN A 241 -35.83 3.94 15.82
N GLU A 242 -34.72 3.63 16.49
CA GLU A 242 -34.64 2.51 17.43
C GLU A 242 -35.62 2.69 18.59
N GLU A 243 -35.69 3.91 19.17
CA GLU A 243 -36.69 4.24 20.20
C GLU A 243 -38.12 4.04 19.69
N LEU A 244 -38.45 4.49 18.48
CA LEU A 244 -39.78 4.29 17.89
C LEU A 244 -40.14 2.81 17.72
N LEU A 245 -39.20 1.99 17.23
CA LEU A 245 -39.40 0.55 17.08
C LEU A 245 -39.68 -0.11 18.44
N ASN A 246 -38.92 0.26 19.48
CA ASN A 246 -39.17 -0.20 20.85
C ASN A 246 -40.53 0.28 21.38
N GLU A 247 -40.93 1.53 21.09
CA GLU A 247 -42.26 2.07 21.43
C GLU A 247 -43.40 1.30 20.74
N ILE A 248 -43.17 0.81 19.52
CA ILE A 248 -44.13 -0.03 18.76
C ILE A 248 -44.19 -1.43 19.37
N GLU A 249 -43.06 -2.07 19.64
CA GLU A 249 -43.01 -3.42 20.22
C GLU A 249 -43.74 -3.46 21.57
N ALA A 250 -43.40 -2.54 22.47
CA ALA A 250 -44.05 -2.44 23.79
C ALA A 250 -45.50 -1.96 23.71
N GLY A 251 -45.84 -1.15 22.71
CA GLY A 251 -47.15 -0.50 22.60
C GLY A 251 -48.20 -1.28 21.82
N VAL A 252 -47.76 -2.08 20.87
CA VAL A 252 -48.60 -2.74 19.87
C VAL A 252 -48.35 -4.24 19.92
N ASP A 253 -47.11 -4.70 19.78
CA ASP A 253 -46.84 -6.14 19.59
C ASP A 253 -47.11 -6.95 20.88
N GLN A 254 -46.66 -6.46 22.04
CA GLN A 254 -46.88 -7.15 23.32
C GLN A 254 -48.37 -7.27 23.68
N PRO A 255 -49.18 -6.19 23.72
CA PRO A 255 -50.56 -6.33 24.14
C PRO A 255 -51.41 -7.05 23.08
N LEU A 256 -51.08 -6.93 21.79
CA LEU A 256 -51.71 -7.69 20.71
C LEU A 256 -51.47 -9.20 20.86
N THR A 257 -50.25 -9.60 21.20
CA THR A 257 -49.90 -11.00 21.48
C THR A 257 -50.70 -11.53 22.66
N ILE A 258 -50.84 -10.76 23.74
CA ILE A 258 -51.64 -11.13 24.93
C ILE A 258 -53.11 -11.30 24.55
N LEU A 259 -53.70 -10.36 23.79
CA LEU A 259 -55.10 -10.42 23.37
C LEU A 259 -55.41 -11.67 22.52
N PHE A 260 -54.52 -12.03 21.59
CA PHE A 260 -54.71 -13.23 20.78
C PHE A 260 -54.49 -14.53 21.55
N HIS A 261 -53.54 -14.57 22.51
CA HIS A 261 -53.34 -15.74 23.37
C HIS A 261 -54.51 -15.96 24.34
N ALA A 262 -55.10 -14.88 24.90
CA ALA A 262 -56.27 -14.97 25.76
C ALA A 262 -57.51 -15.54 25.04
N GLY A 263 -57.61 -15.35 23.72
CA GLY A 263 -58.65 -15.98 22.90
C GLY A 263 -58.41 -17.47 22.60
N SER A 264 -57.15 -17.91 22.64
CA SER A 264 -56.73 -19.30 22.37
C SER A 264 -56.93 -20.23 23.57
N THR A 265 -56.69 -19.74 24.79
CA THR A 265 -56.74 -20.55 26.02
C THR A 265 -58.13 -21.08 26.38
N ASN A 266 -59.20 -20.47 25.89
CA ASN A 266 -60.56 -20.98 26.09
C ASN A 266 -60.85 -22.31 25.35
N ASN A 267 -59.97 -22.75 24.44
CA ASN A 267 -60.08 -24.03 23.73
C ASN A 267 -59.12 -25.12 24.26
N MET A 268 -58.24 -24.80 25.22
CA MET A 268 -57.11 -25.67 25.59
C MET A 268 -57.43 -26.82 26.57
N VAL A 269 -58.63 -26.89 27.16
CA VAL A 269 -58.96 -27.98 28.10
C VAL A 269 -59.26 -29.31 27.39
N ASP A 270 -59.71 -29.28 26.13
CA ASP A 270 -59.92 -30.48 25.31
C ASP A 270 -58.70 -30.85 24.44
N ASP A 271 -57.84 -29.88 24.08
CA ASP A 271 -56.67 -30.10 23.22
C ASP A 271 -55.43 -30.65 23.95
N GLN A 272 -55.38 -30.58 25.28
CA GLN A 272 -54.19 -30.98 26.06
C GLN A 272 -53.89 -32.49 25.99
N LEU A 273 -54.92 -33.32 25.80
CA LEU A 273 -54.77 -34.77 25.60
C LEU A 273 -54.35 -35.12 24.17
N VAL A 274 -54.77 -34.34 23.17
CA VAL A 274 -54.43 -34.59 21.76
C VAL A 274 -53.02 -34.09 21.43
N ILE A 275 -52.62 -32.94 21.97
CA ILE A 275 -51.27 -32.38 21.78
C ILE A 275 -50.20 -33.27 22.42
N SER A 276 -50.46 -33.89 23.58
CA SER A 276 -49.48 -34.79 24.21
C SER A 276 -49.24 -36.07 23.40
N GLN A 277 -50.26 -36.60 22.73
CA GLN A 277 -50.10 -37.73 21.79
C GLN A 277 -49.38 -37.32 20.51
N GLN A 278 -49.73 -36.16 19.93
CA GLN A 278 -49.07 -35.65 18.72
C GLN A 278 -47.61 -35.26 18.97
N LEU A 279 -47.29 -34.71 20.14
CA LEU A 279 -45.92 -34.37 20.53
C LEU A 279 -45.06 -35.63 20.70
N MET A 280 -45.63 -36.71 21.24
CA MET A 280 -44.92 -37.98 21.37
C MET A 280 -44.58 -38.57 19.99
N GLU A 281 -45.56 -38.64 19.09
CA GLU A 281 -45.37 -39.15 17.71
C GLU A 281 -44.44 -38.25 16.88
N ALA A 282 -44.55 -36.92 17.03
CA ALA A 282 -43.66 -35.98 16.37
C ALA A 282 -42.24 -36.08 16.91
N SER A 283 -42.05 -36.27 18.22
CA SER A 283 -40.72 -36.46 18.80
C SER A 283 -40.05 -37.74 18.31
N GLU A 284 -40.81 -38.83 18.19
CA GLU A 284 -40.33 -40.11 17.67
C GLU A 284 -39.90 -40.00 16.20
N ARG A 285 -40.71 -39.30 15.38
CA ARG A 285 -40.37 -39.00 13.99
C ARG A 285 -39.14 -38.11 13.85
N ILE A 286 -39.06 -37.02 14.61
CA ILE A 286 -37.91 -36.11 14.56
C ILE A 286 -36.64 -36.82 15.00
N VAL A 287 -36.69 -37.63 16.05
CA VAL A 287 -35.51 -38.40 16.51
C VAL A 287 -35.08 -39.42 15.47
N THR A 288 -36.01 -40.13 14.84
CA THR A 288 -35.68 -41.13 13.81
C THR A 288 -35.12 -40.48 12.54
N GLU A 289 -35.72 -39.39 12.08
CA GLU A 289 -35.24 -38.61 10.94
C GLU A 289 -33.88 -37.95 11.23
N ALA A 290 -33.71 -37.35 12.41
CA ALA A 290 -32.43 -36.76 12.82
C ALA A 290 -31.34 -37.84 12.90
N THR A 291 -31.63 -39.02 13.46
CA THR A 291 -30.65 -40.11 13.56
C THR A 291 -30.27 -40.66 12.19
N ALA A 292 -31.24 -40.75 11.26
CA ALA A 292 -30.98 -41.14 9.87
C ALA A 292 -30.12 -40.10 9.14
N ALA A 293 -30.45 -38.82 9.27
CA ALA A 293 -29.68 -37.73 8.67
C ALA A 293 -28.25 -37.64 9.25
N TRP A 294 -28.08 -37.84 10.56
CA TRP A 294 -26.76 -37.92 11.20
C TRP A 294 -25.94 -39.11 10.69
N ARG A 295 -26.57 -40.27 10.48
CA ARG A 295 -25.90 -41.45 9.92
C ARG A 295 -25.45 -41.20 8.48
N ASP A 296 -26.29 -40.58 7.66
CA ASP A 296 -25.96 -40.26 6.27
C ASP A 296 -24.83 -39.21 6.17
N THR A 297 -24.89 -38.16 6.99
CA THR A 297 -23.81 -37.15 7.04
C THR A 297 -22.50 -37.73 7.55
N LEU A 298 -22.51 -38.61 8.55
CA LEU A 298 -21.31 -39.30 9.02
C LEU A 298 -20.71 -40.22 7.93
N ASN A 299 -21.55 -40.96 7.20
CA ASN A 299 -21.08 -41.80 6.08
C ASN A 299 -20.50 -40.96 4.93
N GLN A 300 -21.13 -39.81 4.62
CA GLN A 300 -20.62 -38.89 3.61
C GLN A 300 -19.30 -38.24 4.04
N LEU A 301 -19.18 -37.83 5.30
CA LEU A 301 -17.94 -37.31 5.86
C LEU A 301 -16.84 -38.36 5.80
N GLN A 302 -17.11 -39.60 6.20
CA GLN A 302 -16.14 -40.70 6.11
C GLN A 302 -15.68 -40.94 4.67
N GLY A 303 -16.60 -40.97 3.71
CA GLY A 303 -16.28 -41.13 2.29
C GLY A 303 -15.46 -39.97 1.74
N ARG A 304 -15.82 -38.73 2.07
CA ARG A 304 -15.04 -37.54 1.68
C ARG A 304 -13.65 -37.54 2.31
N LEU A 305 -13.52 -37.89 3.60
CA LEU A 305 -12.24 -37.90 4.29
C LEU A 305 -11.28 -38.93 3.67
N LEU A 306 -11.77 -40.12 3.31
CA LEU A 306 -10.96 -41.13 2.64
C LEU A 306 -10.50 -40.67 1.24
N LEU A 307 -11.42 -40.09 0.45
CA LEU A 307 -11.08 -39.55 -0.88
C LEU A 307 -10.12 -38.35 -0.81
N THR A 308 -10.32 -37.45 0.15
CA THR A 308 -9.43 -36.31 0.39
C THR A 308 -8.06 -36.77 0.83
N LEU A 309 -7.96 -37.70 1.77
CA LEU A 309 -6.66 -38.23 2.23
C LEU A 309 -5.88 -38.91 1.09
N GLU A 310 -6.55 -39.68 0.24
CA GLU A 310 -5.90 -40.36 -0.90
C GLU A 310 -5.43 -39.36 -1.97
N SER A 311 -6.27 -38.38 -2.30
CA SER A 311 -5.93 -37.33 -3.28
C SER A 311 -4.84 -36.37 -2.77
N GLU A 312 -4.89 -35.98 -1.50
CA GLU A 312 -3.86 -35.11 -0.90
C GLU A 312 -2.53 -35.83 -0.77
N GLN A 313 -2.51 -37.12 -0.40
CA GLN A 313 -1.28 -37.90 -0.29
C GLN A 313 -0.54 -37.99 -1.65
N GLN A 314 -1.26 -38.22 -2.74
CA GLN A 314 -0.65 -38.25 -4.08
C GLN A 314 -0.13 -36.87 -4.51
N SER A 315 -0.89 -35.81 -4.25
CA SER A 315 -0.47 -34.45 -4.59
C SER A 315 0.76 -34.01 -3.78
N PHE A 316 0.82 -34.36 -2.49
CA PHE A 316 1.93 -34.02 -1.60
C PHE A 316 3.21 -34.76 -1.99
N LEU A 317 3.13 -36.05 -2.31
CA LEU A 317 4.28 -36.80 -2.81
C LEU A 317 4.79 -36.24 -4.14
N GLY A 318 3.89 -35.88 -5.06
CA GLY A 318 4.27 -35.23 -6.33
C GLY A 318 4.94 -33.87 -6.12
N MET A 319 4.42 -33.05 -5.21
CA MET A 319 5.04 -31.76 -4.87
C MET A 319 6.42 -31.92 -4.23
N ILE A 320 6.61 -32.92 -3.37
CA ILE A 320 7.91 -33.22 -2.77
C ILE A 320 8.91 -33.70 -3.84
N GLU A 321 8.50 -34.63 -4.70
CA GLU A 321 9.36 -35.15 -5.77
C GLU A 321 9.79 -34.03 -6.73
N GLN A 322 8.84 -33.21 -7.15
CA GLN A 322 9.12 -32.07 -8.04
C GLN A 322 9.94 -30.97 -7.35
N GLY A 323 9.69 -30.73 -6.06
CA GLY A 323 10.45 -29.77 -5.24
C GLY A 323 11.91 -30.20 -5.05
N PHE A 324 12.16 -31.47 -4.72
CA PHE A 324 13.53 -31.97 -4.59
C PHE A 324 14.26 -32.03 -5.93
N SER A 325 13.59 -32.47 -6.99
CA SER A 325 14.18 -32.51 -8.34
C SER A 325 14.59 -31.12 -8.80
N SER A 326 13.69 -30.13 -8.71
CA SER A 326 13.98 -28.74 -9.10
C SER A 326 15.05 -28.09 -8.21
N SER A 327 15.08 -28.40 -6.91
CA SER A 327 16.14 -27.91 -6.03
C SER A 327 17.50 -28.53 -6.34
N LEU A 328 17.56 -29.83 -6.63
CA LEU A 328 18.81 -30.50 -7.01
C LEU A 328 19.33 -29.99 -8.36
N GLU A 329 18.43 -29.80 -9.33
CA GLU A 329 18.77 -29.19 -10.62
C GLU A 329 19.29 -27.76 -10.45
N SER A 330 18.63 -26.93 -9.64
CA SER A 330 19.07 -25.58 -9.35
C SER A 330 20.43 -25.55 -8.65
N GLN A 331 20.70 -26.45 -7.71
CA GLN A 331 22.00 -26.52 -7.04
C GLN A 331 23.10 -27.02 -7.97
N GLN A 332 22.80 -27.98 -8.84
CA GLN A 332 23.75 -28.45 -9.86
C GLN A 332 24.09 -27.34 -10.87
N ASN A 333 23.11 -26.55 -11.27
CA ASN A 333 23.31 -25.38 -12.14
C ASN A 333 24.13 -24.28 -11.45
N TYR A 334 23.88 -24.01 -10.17
CA TYR A 334 24.69 -23.06 -9.40
C TYR A 334 26.14 -23.53 -9.23
N LEU A 335 26.36 -24.79 -8.86
CA LEU A 335 27.70 -25.34 -8.68
C LEU A 335 28.49 -25.40 -9.99
N SER A 336 27.84 -25.72 -11.11
CA SER A 336 28.49 -25.70 -12.43
C SER A 336 28.87 -24.28 -12.86
N ALA A 337 28.02 -23.28 -12.59
CA ALA A 337 28.34 -21.87 -12.85
C ALA A 337 29.48 -21.33 -11.97
N VAL A 338 29.54 -21.72 -10.70
CA VAL A 338 30.67 -21.37 -9.82
C VAL A 338 31.95 -22.05 -10.29
N ARG A 339 31.88 -23.35 -10.64
CA ARG A 339 33.03 -24.12 -11.13
C ARG A 339 33.57 -23.57 -12.45
N SER A 340 32.70 -23.15 -13.38
CA SER A 340 33.14 -22.52 -14.64
C SER A 340 33.81 -21.18 -14.38
N ARG A 341 33.26 -20.36 -13.48
CA ARG A 341 33.83 -19.05 -13.13
C ARG A 341 35.21 -19.16 -12.45
N GLU A 342 35.38 -20.13 -11.56
CA GLU A 342 36.70 -20.42 -10.98
C GLU A 342 37.66 -20.94 -12.05
N SER A 343 37.21 -21.83 -12.95
CA SER A 343 38.05 -22.32 -14.04
C SER A 343 38.49 -21.20 -14.97
N GLU A 344 37.60 -20.29 -15.36
CA GLU A 344 37.93 -19.10 -16.17
C GLU A 344 38.94 -18.21 -15.45
N ARG A 345 38.72 -17.92 -14.16
CA ARG A 345 39.66 -17.13 -13.35
C ARG A 345 41.03 -17.79 -13.22
N THR A 346 41.09 -19.11 -13.05
CA THR A 346 42.37 -19.84 -13.01
C THR A 346 43.06 -19.84 -14.37
N ASN A 347 42.32 -19.97 -15.47
CA ASN A 347 42.87 -19.90 -16.83
C ASN A 347 43.39 -18.48 -17.16
N GLU A 348 42.67 -17.43 -16.74
CA GLU A 348 43.14 -16.05 -16.86
C GLU A 348 44.45 -15.84 -16.08
N LEU A 349 44.51 -16.29 -14.81
CA LEU A 349 45.74 -16.20 -14.01
C LEU A 349 46.90 -16.98 -14.63
N LEU A 350 46.64 -18.18 -15.15
CA LEU A 350 47.64 -18.98 -15.87
C LEU A 350 48.14 -18.27 -17.13
N SER A 351 47.24 -17.69 -17.93
CA SER A 351 47.61 -16.93 -19.13
C SER A 351 48.42 -15.67 -18.78
N HIS A 352 48.11 -15.03 -17.66
CA HIS A 352 48.87 -13.87 -17.17
C HIS A 352 50.25 -14.28 -16.66
N LEU A 353 50.36 -15.43 -15.98
CA LEU A 353 51.64 -16.00 -15.59
C LEU A 353 52.47 -16.42 -16.81
N GLU A 354 51.86 -17.00 -17.83
CA GLU A 354 52.55 -17.36 -19.07
C GLU A 354 53.10 -16.12 -19.77
N THR A 355 52.29 -15.08 -19.94
CA THR A 355 52.71 -13.81 -20.56
C THR A 355 53.81 -13.12 -19.75
N THR A 356 53.67 -13.02 -18.42
CA THR A 356 54.73 -12.45 -17.57
C THR A 356 56.01 -13.27 -17.60
N LEU A 357 55.96 -14.61 -17.64
CA LEU A 357 57.15 -15.45 -17.79
C LEU A 357 57.82 -15.25 -19.15
N THR A 358 57.05 -15.08 -20.23
CA THR A 358 57.63 -14.79 -21.56
C THR A 358 58.30 -13.42 -21.59
N ASP A 359 57.70 -12.39 -20.97
CA ASP A 359 58.27 -11.05 -20.87
C ASP A 359 59.54 -11.05 -19.97
N TRP A 360 59.51 -11.82 -18.89
CA TRP A 360 60.68 -12.00 -18.03
C TRP A 360 61.84 -12.70 -18.75
N ASN A 361 61.54 -13.69 -19.59
CA ASN A 361 62.55 -14.36 -20.39
C ASN A 361 63.12 -13.42 -21.48
N PHE A 362 62.26 -12.58 -22.08
CA PHE A 362 62.69 -11.57 -23.05
C PHE A 362 63.61 -10.53 -22.41
N THR A 363 63.21 -9.94 -21.29
CA THR A 363 64.02 -8.96 -20.54
C THR A 363 65.32 -9.57 -20.03
N LEU A 364 65.31 -10.82 -19.55
CA LEU A 364 66.53 -11.52 -19.16
C LEU A 364 67.49 -11.73 -20.35
N SER A 365 66.96 -12.05 -21.53
CA SER A 365 67.75 -12.16 -22.76
C SER A 365 68.35 -10.80 -23.17
N GLU A 366 67.57 -9.73 -23.06
CA GLU A 366 68.01 -8.36 -23.34
C GLU A 366 69.11 -7.90 -22.37
N VAL A 367 68.94 -8.12 -21.07
CA VAL A 367 69.94 -7.83 -20.04
C VAL A 367 71.21 -8.66 -20.24
N SER A 368 71.08 -9.94 -20.58
CA SER A 368 72.23 -10.80 -20.90
C SER A 368 72.98 -10.32 -22.15
N GLY A 369 72.25 -9.86 -23.17
CA GLY A 369 72.80 -9.22 -24.36
C GLY A 369 73.54 -7.92 -24.03
N GLY A 370 72.94 -7.05 -23.21
CA GLY A 370 73.55 -5.82 -22.72
C GLY A 370 74.79 -6.09 -21.88
N LEU A 371 74.75 -7.08 -20.99
CA LEU A 371 75.89 -7.48 -20.16
C LEU A 371 77.04 -8.02 -21.03
N ARG A 372 76.75 -8.79 -22.08
CA ARG A 372 77.76 -9.22 -23.06
C ARG A 372 78.39 -8.02 -23.77
N SER A 373 77.60 -7.05 -24.20
CA SER A 373 78.12 -5.81 -24.80
C SER A 373 79.02 -5.05 -23.82
N GLN A 374 78.62 -4.96 -22.55
CA GLN A 374 79.40 -4.29 -21.51
C GLN A 374 80.70 -5.03 -21.19
N ILE A 375 80.70 -6.36 -21.17
CA ILE A 375 81.91 -7.18 -21.01
C ILE A 375 82.87 -6.94 -22.18
N GLU A 376 82.37 -6.87 -23.42
CA GLU A 376 83.20 -6.59 -24.58
C GLU A 376 83.77 -5.16 -24.55
N GLU A 377 82.97 -4.18 -24.13
CA GLU A 377 83.43 -2.81 -23.94
C GLU A 377 84.48 -2.70 -22.83
N GLN A 378 84.28 -3.35 -21.68
CA GLN A 378 85.28 -3.44 -20.61
C GLN A 378 86.57 -4.13 -21.07
N ARG A 379 86.46 -5.17 -21.90
CA ARG A 379 87.63 -5.83 -22.48
C ARG A 379 88.40 -4.87 -23.39
N SER A 380 87.69 -4.09 -24.21
CA SER A 380 88.30 -3.07 -25.06
C SER A 380 88.99 -1.98 -24.24
N GLN A 381 88.38 -1.53 -23.13
CA GLN A 381 88.99 -0.59 -22.19
C GLN A 381 90.23 -1.19 -21.51
N THR A 382 90.18 -2.46 -21.13
CA THR A 382 91.33 -3.18 -20.55
C THR A 382 92.49 -3.26 -21.54
N ILE A 383 92.22 -3.51 -22.83
CA ILE A 383 93.23 -3.51 -23.89
C ILE A 383 93.81 -2.11 -24.10
N LEU A 384 92.97 -1.06 -24.11
CA LEU A 384 93.44 0.33 -24.22
C LEU A 384 94.32 0.73 -23.04
N LEU A 385 93.94 0.37 -21.82
CA LEU A 385 94.75 0.59 -20.62
C LEU A 385 96.07 -0.18 -20.70
N HIS A 386 96.04 -1.44 -21.16
CA HIS A 386 97.26 -2.22 -21.37
C HIS A 386 98.19 -1.54 -22.40
N ASN A 387 97.66 -1.11 -23.54
CA ASN A 387 98.42 -0.38 -24.56
C ASN A 387 98.97 0.97 -24.04
N MET A 388 98.24 1.66 -23.17
CA MET A 388 98.73 2.88 -22.52
C MET A 388 99.86 2.58 -21.54
N VAL A 389 99.74 1.52 -20.73
CA VAL A 389 100.80 1.08 -19.81
C VAL A 389 102.04 0.63 -20.60
N GLU A 390 101.87 -0.13 -21.66
CA GLU A 390 102.96 -0.55 -22.55
C GLU A 390 103.65 0.67 -23.19
N LYS A 391 102.88 1.63 -23.72
CA LYS A 391 103.44 2.88 -24.23
C LYS A 391 104.17 3.67 -23.16
N GLN A 392 103.64 3.74 -21.94
CA GLN A 392 104.32 4.37 -20.80
C GLN A 392 105.65 3.66 -20.50
N GLN A 393 105.67 2.33 -20.57
CA GLN A 393 106.87 1.53 -20.37
C GLN A 393 107.91 1.76 -21.48
N THR A 394 107.47 1.89 -22.73
CA THR A 394 108.37 2.28 -23.85
C THR A 394 108.92 3.70 -23.70
N LEU A 395 108.13 4.64 -23.16
CA LEU A 395 108.60 5.98 -22.84
C LEU A 395 109.65 5.95 -21.72
N THR A 396 109.43 5.15 -20.67
CA THR A 396 110.44 5.00 -19.60
C THR A 396 111.74 4.36 -20.09
N THR A 397 111.67 3.38 -20.99
CA THR A 397 112.88 2.75 -21.56
C THR A 397 113.60 3.65 -22.56
N LEU A 398 112.88 4.45 -23.35
CA LEU A 398 113.48 5.49 -24.19
C LEU A 398 114.14 6.58 -23.35
N GLN A 399 113.50 7.00 -22.27
CA GLN A 399 114.06 7.97 -21.34
C GLN A 399 115.34 7.42 -20.68
N GLN A 400 115.32 6.15 -20.25
CA GLN A 400 116.51 5.49 -19.71
C GLN A 400 117.64 5.35 -20.74
N LYS A 401 117.33 5.01 -22.00
CA LYS A 401 118.33 4.96 -23.07
C LYS A 401 118.87 6.34 -23.45
N LEU A 402 118.05 7.38 -23.36
CA LEU A 402 118.48 8.75 -23.60
C LEU A 402 119.44 9.20 -22.48
N ASP A 403 119.11 8.91 -21.22
CA ASP A 403 120.00 9.18 -20.08
C ASP A 403 121.32 8.39 -20.21
N GLU A 404 121.25 7.11 -20.57
CA GLU A 404 122.43 6.27 -20.78
C GLU A 404 123.31 6.79 -21.95
N SER A 405 122.70 7.32 -23.01
CA SER A 405 123.41 7.96 -24.14
C SER A 405 124.03 9.31 -23.75
N ILE A 406 123.38 10.10 -22.90
CA ILE A 406 123.93 11.36 -22.40
C ILE A 406 125.14 11.09 -21.49
N ASP A 407 125.06 10.07 -20.64
CA ASP A 407 126.19 9.67 -19.79
C ASP A 407 127.34 9.06 -20.61
N ALA A 408 127.06 8.27 -21.66
CA ALA A 408 128.09 7.77 -22.58
C ALA A 408 128.81 8.90 -23.33
N HIS A 409 128.10 9.97 -23.70
CA HIS A 409 128.73 11.15 -24.31
C HIS A 409 129.59 11.94 -23.32
N ARG A 410 129.19 12.02 -22.04
CA ARG A 410 130.00 12.68 -21.01
C ARG A 410 131.31 11.94 -20.71
N ILE A 411 131.30 10.60 -20.77
CA ILE A 411 132.52 9.79 -20.64
C ILE A 411 133.44 9.98 -21.86
N THR A 412 132.88 10.17 -23.06
CA THR A 412 133.68 10.40 -24.28
C THR A 412 134.32 11.80 -24.28
N GLU A 413 133.62 12.83 -23.79
CA GLU A 413 134.14 14.20 -23.71
C GLU A 413 135.29 14.35 -22.69
N THR A 414 135.26 13.58 -21.59
CA THR A 414 136.38 13.57 -20.60
C THR A 414 137.63 12.85 -21.12
N LEU A 415 137.46 11.84 -21.99
CA LEU A 415 138.58 11.15 -22.63
C LEU A 415 139.30 12.05 -23.66
N ASP A 416 138.55 12.92 -24.35
CA ASP A 416 139.12 13.88 -25.30
C ASP A 416 139.86 15.05 -24.62
N GLN A 417 139.41 15.46 -23.41
CA GLN A 417 140.12 16.47 -22.60
C GLN A 417 141.45 15.94 -22.02
N THR A 418 141.51 14.67 -21.63
CA THR A 418 142.77 14.09 -21.10
C THR A 418 143.83 13.90 -22.19
N LEU A 419 143.43 13.48 -23.40
CA LEU A 419 144.34 13.34 -24.54
C LEU A 419 144.94 14.68 -25.00
N ASN A 420 144.12 15.74 -25.07
CA ASN A 420 144.61 17.07 -25.44
C ASN A 420 145.59 17.67 -24.41
N SER A 421 145.42 17.35 -23.11
CA SER A 421 146.35 17.81 -22.06
C SER A 421 147.74 17.15 -22.15
N LEU A 422 147.81 15.87 -22.57
CA LEU A 422 149.06 15.14 -22.71
C LEU A 422 149.86 15.61 -23.93
N THR A 423 149.17 15.92 -25.04
CA THR A 423 149.80 16.45 -26.26
C THR A 423 150.36 17.86 -26.04
N ALA A 424 149.68 18.71 -25.25
CA ALA A 424 150.18 20.05 -24.89
C ALA A 424 151.43 19.99 -23.99
N ALA A 425 151.53 19.02 -23.07
CA ALA A 425 152.71 18.83 -22.22
C ALA A 425 153.94 18.38 -23.03
N ILE A 426 153.76 17.55 -24.06
CA ILE A 426 154.85 17.10 -24.94
C ILE A 426 155.35 18.23 -25.84
N GLN A 427 154.47 19.12 -26.33
CA GLN A 427 154.88 20.28 -27.12
C GLN A 427 155.64 21.35 -26.30
N LEU A 428 155.28 21.54 -25.01
CA LEU A 428 156.01 22.45 -24.11
C LEU A 428 157.41 21.94 -23.74
N LEU A 429 157.61 20.62 -23.65
CA LEU A 429 158.92 20.04 -23.36
C LEU A 429 159.85 20.15 -24.58
N ASN A 430 159.30 20.01 -25.79
CA ASN A 430 160.06 20.13 -27.04
C ASN A 430 160.43 21.59 -27.38
N ALA A 431 159.58 22.55 -27.00
CA ALA A 431 159.88 23.99 -27.13
C ALA A 431 161.02 24.47 -26.23
N ARG A 432 161.24 23.83 -25.06
CA ARG A 432 162.29 24.21 -24.10
C ARG A 432 163.69 23.70 -24.48
N VAL A 433 163.79 22.66 -25.30
CA VAL A 433 165.08 22.10 -25.74
C VAL A 433 165.70 22.90 -26.91
N ASN A 434 164.88 23.55 -27.73
CA ASN A 434 165.37 24.29 -28.90
C ASN A 434 165.81 25.75 -28.63
N SER A 435 165.63 26.29 -27.42
CA SER A 435 165.99 27.67 -27.09
C SER A 435 167.32 27.85 -26.34
N SER A 436 168.12 26.80 -26.17
CA SER A 436 169.41 26.87 -25.43
C SER A 436 170.67 26.65 -26.29
N SER A 437 170.58 26.68 -27.63
CA SER A 437 171.75 26.60 -28.52
C SER A 437 172.08 27.92 -29.24
N ARG A 438 171.69 29.07 -28.65
CA ARG A 438 172.18 30.41 -29.02
C ARG A 438 172.46 31.28 -27.79
N ALA A 439 173.48 30.88 -27.02
CA ALA A 439 174.50 31.74 -26.42
C ALA A 439 175.51 30.85 -25.68
N ALA A 440 176.72 30.77 -26.23
CA ALA A 440 177.91 30.01 -25.81
C ALA A 440 177.96 28.52 -26.15
#